data_AF-A0A218WXH1-F1
#
_entry.id   AF-A0A218WXH1-F1
#
_cell.length_a   1.000
_cell.length_b   1.000
_cell.length_c   1.000
_cell.angle_alpha   90.00
_cell.angle_beta   90.00
_cell.angle_gamma   90.00
#
_symmetry.space_group_name_H-M   'P 1'
#
loop_
_entity.id
_entity.type
_entity.pdbx_description
1 polymer ?
#
loop_
_entity_poly.entity_id
_entity_poly.type
_entity_poly.pdbx_seq_one_letter_code
_entity_poly.pdbx_strand_id
1 'polypeptide(L)'
;MQKAVPYRPQLPPAAAASESSGPHALAAGDGHGGKFNGTKVNIQRMVMENPVIVFGRYGCCMCHVVTRLLLGLGVNPTLYEVLEEDEAALVGELSRMVGHNDNNGSNNLQFPTVFVGGRLFGGLDKVMATHISGELVPILREAGALWL
;
A
#
# COMPACT_ATOMS: atom_id res chain seq x y z
N MET A 1 49.55 -11.35 -2.72
CA MET A 1 48.40 -11.47 -1.78
C MET A 1 48.51 -10.33 -0.77
N GLN A 2 47.69 -9.29 -0.91
CA GLN A 2 47.72 -8.13 -0.01
C GLN A 2 46.96 -8.49 1.27
N LYS A 3 47.63 -8.42 2.42
CA LYS A 3 46.98 -8.61 3.73
C LYS A 3 46.33 -7.29 4.15
N ALA A 4 45.02 -7.31 4.40
CA ALA A 4 44.28 -6.14 4.86
C ALA A 4 44.72 -5.72 6.27
N VAL A 5 44.83 -4.40 6.49
CA VAL A 5 45.14 -3.80 7.78
C VAL A 5 43.88 -3.80 8.66
N PRO A 6 43.94 -4.17 9.95
CA PRO A 6 42.76 -4.23 10.80
C PRO A 6 42.22 -2.83 11.12
N TYR A 7 40.90 -2.67 11.00
CA TYR A 7 40.19 -1.43 11.32
C TYR A 7 40.18 -1.22 12.85
N ARG A 8 40.63 -0.03 13.29
CA ARG A 8 40.63 0.40 14.69
C ARG A 8 39.51 1.41 14.89
N PRO A 9 38.40 1.07 15.58
CA PRO A 9 37.35 2.04 15.86
C PRO A 9 37.86 3.04 16.92
N GLN A 10 37.88 4.33 16.57
CA GLN A 10 38.09 5.40 17.55
C GLN A 10 36.76 5.67 18.26
N LEU A 11 36.72 5.44 19.58
CA LEU A 11 35.60 5.89 20.43
C LEU A 11 35.77 7.40 20.73
N PRO A 12 34.69 8.20 20.65
CA PRO A 12 34.69 9.57 21.16
C PRO A 12 34.62 9.60 22.70
N PRO A 13 35.15 10.66 23.34
CA PRO A 13 35.16 10.79 24.80
C PRO A 13 33.76 11.11 25.35
N ALA A 14 33.41 10.42 26.43
CA ALA A 14 32.15 10.53 27.16
C ALA A 14 31.96 11.90 27.81
N ALA A 15 30.77 12.48 27.66
CA ALA A 15 30.32 13.60 28.48
C ALA A 15 28.86 13.36 28.94
N ALA A 16 28.72 13.39 30.27
CA ALA A 16 27.55 13.70 31.08
C ALA A 16 26.30 12.81 31.00
N ALA A 17 25.99 12.25 32.18
CA ALA A 17 24.75 11.60 32.52
C ALA A 17 23.55 12.58 32.49
N SER A 18 22.51 12.17 31.76
CA SER A 18 21.12 12.26 32.18
C SER A 18 20.36 11.21 31.36
N GLU A 19 19.80 10.22 32.04
CA GLU A 19 19.02 9.16 31.41
C GLU A 19 17.75 9.73 30.78
N SER A 20 17.78 9.91 29.46
CA SER A 20 16.58 10.13 28.65
C SER A 20 16.75 9.39 27.33
N SER A 21 16.64 8.06 27.38
CA SER A 21 16.46 7.23 26.21
C SER A 21 15.06 7.50 25.63
N GLY A 22 14.95 8.55 24.83
CA GLY A 22 13.81 8.76 23.96
C GLY A 22 13.88 7.75 22.81
N PRO A 23 12.86 6.90 22.59
CA PRO A 23 12.75 6.18 21.34
C PRO A 23 12.42 7.20 20.25
N HIS A 24 13.23 7.24 19.18
CA HIS A 24 12.86 7.94 17.96
C HIS A 24 11.55 7.34 17.46
N ALA A 25 10.48 8.13 17.57
CA ALA A 25 9.16 7.81 17.08
C ALA A 25 9.21 7.65 15.55
N LEU A 26 9.38 6.42 15.09
CA LEU A 26 8.70 5.99 13.88
C LEU A 26 7.22 6.09 14.22
N ALA A 27 6.60 7.18 13.82
CA ALA A 27 5.15 7.26 13.73
C ALA A 27 4.74 6.20 12.70
N ALA A 28 4.58 4.97 13.17
CA ALA A 28 3.65 4.03 12.60
C ALA A 28 2.33 4.79 12.61
N GLY A 29 1.96 5.34 11.45
CA GLY A 29 0.57 5.66 11.22
C GLY A 29 -0.18 4.38 11.55
N ASP A 30 -1.07 4.48 12.53
CA ASP A 30 -1.99 3.43 12.95
C ASP A 30 -2.84 3.10 11.72
N GLY A 31 -2.28 2.30 10.83
CA GLY A 31 -2.99 1.63 9.77
C GLY A 31 -3.88 0.67 10.51
N HIS A 32 -5.10 1.12 10.80
CA HIS A 32 -6.17 0.30 11.34
C HIS A 32 -6.49 -0.73 10.26
N GLY A 33 -5.64 -1.77 10.19
CA GLY A 33 -5.82 -2.93 9.34
C GLY A 33 -7.14 -3.54 9.75
N GLY A 34 -8.16 -3.32 8.93
CA GLY A 34 -9.51 -3.82 9.17
C GLY A 34 -9.46 -5.34 9.23
N LYS A 35 -9.41 -5.89 10.44
CA LYS A 35 -9.56 -7.33 10.70
C LYS A 35 -10.92 -7.77 10.18
N PHE A 36 -10.92 -8.78 9.32
CA PHE A 36 -12.13 -9.41 8.80
C PHE A 36 -12.79 -10.26 9.89
N ASN A 37 -13.66 -9.64 10.70
CA ASN A 37 -14.50 -10.38 11.63
C ASN A 37 -15.80 -10.79 10.92
N GLY A 38 -15.82 -12.00 10.32
CA GLY A 38 -16.99 -12.89 10.12
C GLY A 38 -18.32 -12.33 9.56
N THR A 39 -18.38 -11.05 9.21
CA THR A 39 -19.50 -10.36 8.60
C THR A 39 -19.11 -10.14 7.16
N LYS A 40 -19.95 -10.60 6.24
CA LYS A 40 -19.76 -10.49 4.79
C LYS A 40 -19.41 -9.04 4.43
N VAL A 41 -18.11 -8.74 4.30
CA VAL A 41 -17.66 -7.38 3.99
C VAL A 41 -18.15 -7.07 2.60
N ASN A 42 -18.88 -5.96 2.49
CA ASN A 42 -19.33 -5.48 1.20
C ASN A 42 -18.17 -4.73 0.56
N ILE A 43 -17.38 -5.43 -0.25
CA ILE A 43 -16.20 -4.85 -0.91
C ILE A 43 -16.61 -3.67 -1.80
N GLN A 44 -17.78 -3.74 -2.44
CA GLN A 44 -18.27 -2.67 -3.31
C GLN A 44 -18.45 -1.37 -2.53
N ARG A 45 -19.05 -1.46 -1.33
CA ARG A 45 -19.17 -0.31 -0.44
C ARG A 45 -17.81 0.25 -0.06
N MET A 46 -16.86 -0.62 0.29
CA MET A 46 -15.51 -0.21 0.67
C MET A 46 -14.79 0.53 -0.47
N VAL A 47 -14.92 0.04 -1.70
CA VAL A 47 -14.37 0.69 -2.91
C VAL A 47 -15.04 2.04 -3.18
N MET A 48 -16.33 2.20 -2.89
CA MET A 48 -17.06 3.46 -3.11
C MET A 48 -16.82 4.51 -2.02
N GLU A 49 -16.62 4.09 -0.77
CA GLU A 49 -16.42 5.00 0.37
C GLU A 49 -14.99 5.54 0.44
N ASN A 50 -14.03 4.84 -0.17
CA ASN A 50 -12.63 5.22 -0.15
C ASN A 50 -12.21 5.77 -1.52
N PRO A 51 -11.64 6.99 -1.60
CA PRO A 51 -11.17 7.54 -2.88
C PRO A 51 -10.04 6.71 -3.47
N VAL A 52 -9.20 6.09 -2.63
CA VAL A 52 -8.18 5.11 -3.03
C VAL A 52 -8.16 3.97 -2.02
N ILE A 53 -8.20 2.74 -2.53
CA ILE A 53 -8.04 1.53 -1.73
C ILE A 53 -7.11 0.53 -2.42
N VAL A 54 -6.24 -0.09 -1.63
CA VAL A 54 -5.29 -1.12 -2.04
C VAL A 54 -5.70 -2.42 -1.38
N PHE A 55 -5.95 -3.45 -2.18
CA PHE A 55 -6.16 -4.83 -1.71
C PHE A 55 -4.86 -5.60 -1.86
N GLY A 56 -4.54 -6.40 -0.84
CA GLY A 56 -3.30 -7.16 -0.78
C GLY A 56 -3.40 -8.38 0.09
N ARG A 57 -2.51 -9.35 -0.11
CA ARG A 57 -2.24 -10.37 0.90
C ARG A 57 -1.52 -9.74 2.10
N TYR A 58 -1.78 -10.28 3.28
CA TYR A 58 -1.07 -9.93 4.50
C TYR A 58 0.45 -10.12 4.30
N GLY A 59 1.24 -9.10 4.65
CA GLY A 59 2.70 -9.14 4.47
C GLY A 59 3.17 -9.02 3.01
N CYS A 60 2.32 -8.54 2.09
CA CYS A 60 2.75 -8.26 0.73
C CYS A 60 3.67 -7.04 0.66
N CYS A 61 4.97 -7.27 0.43
CA CYS A 61 5.95 -6.19 0.28
C CYS A 61 5.56 -5.18 -0.81
N MET A 62 4.94 -5.64 -1.91
CA MET A 62 4.50 -4.77 -2.99
C MET A 62 3.32 -3.88 -2.59
N CYS A 63 2.42 -4.35 -1.70
CA CYS A 63 1.36 -3.50 -1.16
C CYS A 63 1.95 -2.36 -0.36
N HIS A 64 2.97 -2.63 0.47
CA HIS A 64 3.67 -1.57 1.20
C HIS A 64 4.33 -0.55 0.27
N VAL A 65 4.93 -0.99 -0.84
CA VAL A 65 5.51 -0.10 -1.84
C VAL A 65 4.45 0.84 -2.42
N VAL A 66 3.31 0.30 -2.86
CA VAL A 66 2.21 1.09 -3.42
C VAL A 66 1.62 2.05 -2.39
N THR A 67 1.31 1.57 -1.19
CA THR A 67 0.77 2.41 -0.11
C THR A 67 1.73 3.56 0.22
N ARG A 68 3.03 3.28 0.31
CA ARG A 68 4.03 4.31 0.63
C ARG A 68 4.23 5.31 -0.50
N LEU A 69 4.15 4.86 -1.76
CA LEU A 69 4.16 5.74 -2.91
C LEU A 69 2.99 6.73 -2.86
N LEU A 70 1.77 6.22 -2.65
CA LEU A 70 0.55 7.03 -2.58
C LEU A 70 0.58 8.02 -1.42
N LEU A 71 1.05 7.59 -0.23
CA LEU A 71 1.28 8.48 0.91
C LEU A 71 2.30 9.58 0.58
N GLY A 72 3.38 9.23 -0.13
CA GLY A 72 4.39 10.19 -0.57
C GLY A 72 3.87 11.24 -1.56
N LEU A 73 2.78 10.93 -2.29
CA LEU A 73 2.08 11.86 -3.18
C LEU A 73 1.02 12.71 -2.45
N GLY A 74 0.86 12.54 -1.13
CA GLY A 74 -0.12 13.26 -0.32
C GLY A 74 -1.53 12.65 -0.34
N VAL A 75 -1.69 11.42 -0.83
CA VAL A 75 -2.95 10.68 -0.78
C VAL A 75 -3.05 9.90 0.53
N ASN A 76 -4.26 9.72 1.05
CA ASN A 76 -4.53 8.82 2.17
C ASN A 76 -5.20 7.51 1.68
N PRO A 77 -4.43 6.49 1.24
CA PRO A 77 -4.98 5.24 0.76
C PRO A 77 -5.43 4.33 1.91
N THR A 78 -6.55 3.64 1.73
CA THR A 78 -6.94 2.54 2.61
C THR A 78 -6.25 1.26 2.16
N LEU A 79 -5.56 0.56 3.07
CA LEU A 79 -4.98 -0.76 2.79
C LEU A 79 -5.88 -1.83 3.40
N TYR A 80 -6.35 -2.74 2.57
CA TYR A 80 -7.10 -3.90 2.97
C TYR A 80 -6.24 -5.15 2.76
N GLU A 81 -5.88 -5.83 3.85
CA GLU A 81 -5.07 -7.04 3.83
C GLU A 81 -5.93 -8.29 4.05
N VAL A 82 -5.69 -9.32 3.24
CA VAL A 82 -6.34 -10.64 3.33
C VAL A 82 -5.34 -11.71 3.74
N LEU A 83 -5.78 -12.70 4.51
CA LEU A 83 -4.97 -13.89 4.77
C LEU A 83 -4.94 -14.79 3.54
N GLU A 84 -3.97 -15.70 3.48
CA GLU A 84 -3.76 -16.57 2.31
C GLU A 84 -4.96 -17.51 2.09
N GLU A 85 -5.60 -17.97 3.15
CA GLU A 85 -6.80 -18.82 3.08
C GLU A 85 -8.03 -18.11 2.46
N ASP A 86 -8.12 -16.79 2.61
CA ASP A 86 -9.26 -15.98 2.15
C ASP A 86 -8.97 -15.25 0.81
N GLU A 87 -7.72 -15.32 0.33
CA GLU A 87 -7.28 -14.65 -0.90
C GLU A 87 -8.14 -15.04 -2.12
N ALA A 88 -8.40 -16.34 -2.30
CA ALA A 88 -9.20 -16.82 -3.43
C ALA A 88 -10.65 -16.30 -3.38
N ALA A 89 -11.23 -16.21 -2.18
CA ALA A 89 -12.58 -15.67 -1.99
C ALA A 89 -12.61 -14.16 -2.32
N LEU A 90 -11.62 -13.41 -1.84
CA LEU A 90 -11.48 -11.98 -2.12
C LEU A 90 -11.28 -11.70 -3.61
N VAL A 91 -10.34 -12.41 -4.25
CA VAL A 91 -10.08 -12.29 -5.69
C VAL A 91 -11.34 -12.64 -6.49
N GLY A 92 -12.08 -13.67 -6.08
CA GLY A 92 -13.36 -14.02 -6.69
C GLY A 92 -14.40 -12.89 -6.58
N GLU A 93 -14.54 -12.26 -5.43
CA GLU A 93 -15.48 -11.15 -5.24
C GLU A 93 -15.06 -9.88 -6.02
N LEU A 94 -13.77 -9.53 -5.99
CA LEU A 94 -13.21 -8.44 -6.79
C LEU A 94 -13.41 -8.68 -8.29
N SER A 95 -13.15 -9.90 -8.76
CA SER A 95 -13.35 -10.27 -10.18
C SER A 95 -14.81 -10.14 -10.59
N ARG A 96 -15.76 -10.50 -9.72
CA ARG A 96 -17.20 -10.34 -9.98
C ARG A 96 -17.61 -8.87 -10.06
N MET A 97 -17.02 -8.01 -9.23
CA MET A 97 -17.28 -6.58 -9.25
C MET A 97 -16.74 -5.93 -10.54
N VAL A 98 -15.54 -6.33 -10.96
CA VAL A 98 -14.87 -5.78 -12.16
C VAL A 98 -15.49 -6.32 -13.44
N GLY A 99 -15.81 -7.62 -13.50
CA GLY A 99 -16.40 -8.28 -14.67
C GLY A 99 -17.82 -7.82 -15.02
N HIS A 100 -18.48 -7.04 -14.17
CA HIS A 100 -19.71 -6.32 -14.54
C HIS A 100 -19.46 -5.01 -15.31
N ASN A 101 -18.24 -4.46 -15.24
CA ASN A 101 -17.91 -3.13 -15.76
C ASN A 101 -16.88 -3.12 -16.90
N ASP A 102 -16.01 -4.13 -17.02
CA ASP A 102 -14.93 -4.15 -18.03
C ASP A 102 -14.99 -5.38 -18.96
N ASN A 103 -15.17 -5.13 -20.26
CA ASN A 103 -15.19 -6.14 -21.32
C ASN A 103 -13.79 -6.61 -21.78
N ASN A 104 -12.74 -6.41 -20.98
CA ASN A 104 -11.36 -6.65 -21.39
C ASN A 104 -10.73 -7.89 -20.73
N GLY A 105 -11.17 -9.07 -21.17
CA GLY A 105 -10.35 -10.22 -21.56
C GLY A 105 -9.26 -10.87 -20.68
N SER A 106 -8.88 -10.37 -19.50
CA SER A 106 -7.81 -10.99 -18.69
C SER A 106 -8.00 -10.78 -17.20
N ASN A 107 -8.96 -11.50 -16.61
CA ASN A 107 -9.32 -11.42 -15.19
C ASN A 107 -8.42 -12.28 -14.30
N ASN A 108 -7.10 -12.03 -14.32
CA ASN A 108 -6.23 -12.48 -13.24
C ASN A 108 -5.87 -11.26 -12.39
N LEU A 109 -6.70 -10.97 -11.38
CA LEU A 109 -6.38 -9.93 -10.41
C LEU A 109 -5.21 -10.41 -9.56
N GLN A 110 -4.08 -9.73 -9.67
CA GLN A 110 -2.87 -9.99 -8.90
C GLN A 110 -2.68 -8.89 -7.85
N PHE A 111 -2.33 -9.27 -6.62
CA PHE A 111 -1.98 -8.30 -5.59
C PHE A 111 -0.64 -7.63 -5.84
N PRO A 112 -0.50 -6.31 -5.54
CA PRO A 112 -1.54 -5.40 -5.05
C PRO A 112 -2.57 -5.07 -6.13
N THR A 113 -3.86 -5.06 -5.76
CA THR A 113 -4.95 -4.56 -6.60
C THR A 113 -5.37 -3.20 -6.09
N VAL A 114 -5.35 -2.18 -6.94
CA VAL A 114 -5.66 -0.79 -6.57
C VAL A 114 -6.96 -0.35 -7.22
N PHE A 115 -7.82 0.29 -6.43
CA PHE A 115 -9.00 1.01 -6.91
C PHE A 115 -8.84 2.50 -6.63
N VAL A 116 -9.30 3.30 -7.59
CA VAL A 116 -9.25 4.77 -7.55
C VAL A 116 -10.62 5.30 -7.97
N GLY A 117 -11.23 6.18 -7.17
CA GLY A 117 -12.53 6.77 -7.47
C GLY A 117 -13.65 5.73 -7.67
N GLY A 118 -13.59 4.61 -6.94
CA GLY A 118 -14.57 3.53 -7.04
C GLY A 118 -14.42 2.58 -8.25
N ARG A 119 -13.35 2.71 -9.05
CA ARG A 119 -13.10 1.87 -10.24
C ARG A 119 -11.80 1.12 -10.11
N LEU A 120 -11.69 -0.03 -10.78
CA LEU A 120 -10.43 -0.77 -10.85
C LEU A 120 -9.39 0.08 -11.56
N PHE A 121 -8.36 0.48 -10.82
CA PHE A 121 -7.23 1.17 -11.40
C PHE A 121 -6.29 0.15 -12.02
N GLY A 122 -5.90 -0.89 -11.27
CA GLY A 122 -5.07 -1.99 -11.77
C GLY A 122 -4.10 -2.53 -10.73
N GLY A 123 -3.09 -3.27 -11.20
CA GLY A 123 -2.04 -3.83 -10.36
C GLY A 123 -0.84 -2.90 -10.15
N LEU A 124 0.22 -3.43 -9.53
CA LEU A 124 1.51 -2.73 -9.33
C LEU A 124 2.03 -2.11 -10.63
N ASP A 125 2.06 -2.87 -11.73
CA ASP A 125 2.66 -2.42 -12.98
C ASP A 125 2.00 -1.14 -13.52
N LYS A 126 0.67 -1.06 -13.42
CA LYS A 126 -0.08 0.12 -13.87
C LYS A 126 0.14 1.33 -12.95
N VAL A 127 0.24 1.10 -11.64
CA VAL A 127 0.62 2.14 -10.67
C VAL A 127 2.02 2.68 -10.98
N MET A 128 2.99 1.80 -11.19
CA MET A 128 4.35 2.21 -11.47
C MET A 128 4.47 2.92 -12.81
N ALA A 129 3.82 2.41 -13.87
CA ALA A 129 3.82 3.03 -15.19
C ALA A 129 3.26 4.46 -15.15
N THR A 130 2.10 4.66 -14.51
CA THR A 130 1.47 5.99 -14.38
C THR A 130 2.24 6.94 -13.47
N HIS A 131 2.92 6.42 -12.45
CA HIS A 131 3.82 7.22 -11.61
C HIS A 131 5.02 7.72 -12.43
N ILE A 132 5.67 6.83 -13.19
CA ILE A 132 6.83 7.17 -14.03
C ILE A 132 6.43 8.16 -15.13
N SER A 133 5.25 7.99 -15.73
CA SER A 133 4.77 8.90 -16.78
C SER A 133 4.26 10.24 -16.26
N GLY A 134 4.11 10.40 -14.94
CA GLY A 134 3.55 11.61 -14.31
C GLY A 134 2.02 11.71 -14.34
N GLU A 135 1.32 10.72 -14.89
CA GLU A 135 -0.13 10.70 -15.05
C GLU A 135 -0.88 10.30 -13.77
N LEU A 136 -0.19 9.70 -12.81
CA LEU A 136 -0.81 9.23 -11.57
C LEU A 136 -1.42 10.38 -10.75
N VAL A 137 -0.75 11.52 -10.64
CA VAL A 137 -1.24 12.67 -9.86
C VAL A 137 -2.52 13.27 -10.48
N PRO A 138 -2.59 13.56 -11.79
CA PRO A 138 -3.84 13.98 -12.43
C PRO A 138 -5.03 13.04 -12.17
N ILE A 139 -4.81 11.72 -12.26
CA ILE A 139 -5.86 10.71 -12.05
C ILE A 139 -6.35 10.73 -10.60
N LEU A 140 -5.43 10.80 -9.64
CA LEU A 140 -5.76 10.86 -8.22
C LEU A 140 -6.50 12.16 -7.86
N ARG A 141 -6.20 13.27 -8.54
CA ARG A 141 -6.92 14.55 -8.39
C ARG A 141 -8.36 14.45 -8.88
N GLU A 142 -8.57 13.88 -10.06
CA GLU A 142 -9.91 13.68 -10.60
C GLU A 142 -10.76 12.77 -9.70
N ALA A 143 -10.13 11.79 -9.07
CA ALA A 143 -10.78 10.91 -8.10
C ALA A 143 -11.05 11.54 -6.72
N GLY A 144 -10.66 12.80 -6.50
CA GLY A 144 -10.81 13.49 -5.20
C GLY A 144 -9.90 12.93 -4.11
N ALA A 145 -8.84 12.22 -4.48
CA ALA A 145 -7.90 11.63 -3.53
C ALA A 145 -6.83 12.61 -3.02
N LEU A 146 -6.67 13.76 -3.69
CA LEU A 146 -5.79 14.85 -3.30
C LEU A 146 -6.46 16.22 -3.52
N TRP A 147 -6.17 17.16 -2.63
CA TRP A 147 -6.78 18.50 -2.56
C TRP A 147 -5.77 19.61 -2.90
N LEU A 148 -5.11 19.53 -4.07
CA LEU A 148 -4.25 20.59 -4.62
C LEU A 148 -4.86 21.22 -5.86
#